data_AF-A0A973DPY2-F1
#
_entry.id   AF-A0A973DPY2-F1
#
_cell.length_a   1.000
_cell.length_b   1.000
_cell.length_c   1.000
_cell.angle_alpha   90.00
_cell.angle_beta   90.00
_cell.angle_gamma   90.00
#
_symmetry.space_group_name_H-M   'P 1'
#
loop_
_entity.id
_entity.type
_entity.pdbx_description
1 polymer ?
#
loop_
_entity_poly.entity_id
_entity_poly.type
_entity_poly.pdbx_seq_one_letter_code
_entity_poly.pdbx_strand_id
1 'polypeptide(L)'
;GQRAPEAVLKVVDKQPLNFWHLGLVAMAFPNARIVHCTRDIRDCGLSIFTQNFNTTQNWSTDLDDIAFYWQGYKKLMEHFKQVSGLPILEVNYEETVSELEWQSRRLLDFVGLPWDECVLNFHQSQRAVQTPSRWQVRQPLYQSSKARWRNYESYLAPLMNAVEAQ
;
A
#
# COMPACT_ATOMS: atom_id res chain seq x y z
N GLY A 1 -5.92 -5.99 26.14
CA GLY A 1 -4.95 -6.26 25.06
C GLY A 1 -3.59 -6.49 25.67
N GLN A 2 -2.84 -7.49 25.20
CA GLN A 2 -1.44 -7.65 25.60
C GLN A 2 -0.63 -6.47 25.06
N ARG A 3 0.16 -5.83 25.91
CA ARG A 3 1.13 -4.82 25.48
C ARG A 3 2.24 -5.52 24.71
N ALA A 4 2.84 -4.80 23.75
CA ALA A 4 4.05 -5.29 23.09
C ALA A 4 5.16 -5.52 24.15
N PRO A 5 5.98 -6.56 24.02
CA PRO A 5 7.15 -6.75 24.88
C PRO A 5 8.07 -5.51 24.87
N GLU A 6 8.77 -5.24 25.98
CA GLU A 6 9.66 -4.08 26.10
C GLU A 6 10.78 -4.04 25.04
N ALA A 7 11.19 -5.20 24.52
CA ALA A 7 12.19 -5.31 23.47
C ALA A 7 11.71 -4.83 22.08
N VAL A 8 10.41 -4.55 21.90
CA VAL A 8 9.86 -4.11 20.61
C VAL A 8 10.14 -2.63 20.38
N LEU A 9 11.01 -2.34 19.41
CA LEU A 9 11.39 -0.97 19.05
C LEU A 9 10.28 -0.18 18.35
N LYS A 10 9.42 -0.87 17.58
CA LYS A 10 8.36 -0.27 16.76
C LYS A 10 7.15 -1.20 16.71
N VAL A 11 5.95 -0.61 16.80
CA VAL A 11 4.69 -1.29 16.52
C VAL A 11 4.19 -0.84 15.15
N VAL A 12 3.80 -1.80 14.31
CA VAL A 12 3.33 -1.53 12.95
C VAL A 12 1.89 -2.03 12.84
N ASP A 13 1.01 -1.15 12.38
CA ASP A 13 -0.30 -1.52 11.88
C ASP A 13 -0.36 -1.34 10.36
N LYS A 14 -0.82 -2.37 9.65
CA LYS A 14 -0.87 -2.38 8.18
C LYS A 14 -2.27 -2.79 7.75
N GLN A 15 -3.10 -1.81 7.42
CA GLN A 15 -4.38 -1.99 6.76
C GLN A 15 -4.53 -0.96 5.64
N PRO A 16 -4.85 -1.36 4.39
CA PRO A 16 -4.98 -0.43 3.28
C PRO A 16 -5.98 0.70 3.53
N LEU A 17 -7.06 0.44 4.26
CA LEU A 17 -8.12 1.42 4.54
C LEU A 17 -7.81 2.40 5.68
N ASN A 18 -6.64 2.30 6.31
CA ASN A 18 -6.25 3.21 7.39
C ASN A 18 -6.19 4.69 6.97
N PHE A 19 -6.11 4.98 5.67
CA PHE A 19 -6.14 6.36 5.18
C PHE A 19 -7.41 7.11 5.60
N TRP A 20 -8.53 6.40 5.82
CA TRP A 20 -9.79 6.99 6.32
C TRP A 20 -9.63 7.61 7.72
N HIS A 21 -8.66 7.11 8.48
CA HIS A 21 -8.49 7.41 9.89
C HIS A 21 -7.27 8.30 10.16
N LEU A 22 -6.57 8.82 9.14
CA LEU A 22 -5.33 9.57 9.35
C LEU A 22 -5.50 10.82 10.23
N GLY A 23 -6.66 11.50 10.16
CA GLY A 23 -6.96 12.59 11.08
C GLY A 23 -7.01 12.13 12.55
N LEU A 24 -7.63 10.98 12.83
CA LEU A 24 -7.65 10.39 14.18
C LEU A 24 -6.26 9.92 14.61
N VAL A 25 -5.50 9.30 13.70
CA VAL A 25 -4.12 8.87 13.97
C VAL A 25 -3.24 10.05 14.34
N ALA A 26 -3.37 11.18 13.64
CA ALA A 26 -2.62 12.40 13.95
C ALA A 26 -2.89 12.91 15.36
N MET A 27 -4.14 12.84 15.83
CA MET A 27 -4.51 13.26 17.18
C MET A 27 -4.09 12.25 18.26
N ALA A 28 -4.28 10.95 18.01
CA ALA A 28 -4.01 9.91 19.00
C ALA A 28 -2.53 9.53 19.09
N PHE A 29 -1.79 9.64 17.98
CA PHE A 29 -0.40 9.21 17.84
C PHE A 29 0.41 10.30 17.13
N PRO A 30 0.71 11.44 17.79
CA PRO A 30 1.38 12.57 17.16
C PRO A 30 2.81 12.26 16.66
N ASN A 31 3.41 11.17 17.16
CA ASN A 31 4.73 10.69 16.73
C ASN A 31 4.65 9.54 15.70
N ALA A 32 3.46 9.24 15.18
CA ALA A 32 3.29 8.21 14.17
C ALA A 32 4.04 8.60 12.88
N ARG A 33 4.58 7.58 12.21
CA ARG A 33 5.16 7.73 10.86
C ARG A 33 4.31 6.95 9.89
N ILE A 34 3.87 7.60 8.81
CA ILE A 34 2.97 7.01 7.83
C ILE A 34 3.78 6.55 6.63
N VAL A 35 3.68 5.26 6.32
CA VAL A 35 4.21 4.69 5.09
C VAL A 35 3.06 4.54 4.12
N HIS A 36 3.06 5.36 3.08
CA HIS A 36 2.00 5.44 2.09
C HIS A 36 2.42 4.72 0.81
N CYS A 37 1.97 3.48 0.66
CA CYS A 37 2.28 2.69 -0.52
C CYS A 37 1.40 3.11 -1.71
N THR A 38 2.02 3.45 -2.83
CA THR A 38 1.34 3.80 -4.08
C THR A 38 1.65 2.76 -5.16
N ARG A 39 0.74 2.64 -6.14
CA ARG A 39 0.85 1.73 -7.27
C ARG A 39 0.05 2.31 -8.43
N ASP A 40 0.42 1.98 -9.66
CA ASP A 40 -0.37 2.30 -10.85
C ASP A 40 -1.82 1.82 -10.67
N ILE A 41 -2.79 2.73 -10.83
CA ILE A 41 -4.22 2.42 -10.65
C ILE A 41 -4.71 1.39 -11.66
N ARG A 42 -4.10 1.27 -12.83
CA ARG A 42 -4.51 0.27 -13.83
C ARG A 42 -4.18 -1.13 -13.35
N ASP A 43 -2.99 -1.33 -12.78
CA ASP A 43 -2.62 -2.61 -12.16
C ASP A 43 -3.37 -2.85 -10.84
N CYS A 44 -3.52 -1.82 -10.01
CA CYS A 44 -4.22 -1.91 -8.74
C CYS A 44 -5.71 -2.23 -8.95
N GLY A 45 -6.38 -1.48 -9.82
CA GLY A 45 -7.79 -1.65 -10.13
C GLY A 45 -8.08 -2.99 -10.82
N LEU A 46 -7.25 -3.43 -11.77
CA LEU A 46 -7.36 -4.79 -12.31
C LEU A 46 -7.19 -5.86 -11.23
N SER A 47 -6.24 -5.68 -10.30
CA SER A 47 -6.06 -6.60 -9.17
C SER A 47 -7.25 -6.60 -8.22
N ILE A 48 -7.89 -5.45 -8.02
CA ILE A 48 -9.07 -5.32 -7.15
C ILE A 48 -10.26 -6.02 -7.81
N PHE A 49 -10.53 -5.70 -9.07
CA PHE A 49 -11.63 -6.26 -9.86
C PHE A 49 -11.57 -7.79 -9.98
N THR A 50 -10.36 -8.36 -10.04
CA THR A 50 -10.15 -9.81 -10.15
C THR A 50 -10.11 -10.54 -8.81
N GLN A 51 -10.25 -9.83 -7.69
CA GLN A 51 -10.23 -10.40 -6.34
C GLN A 51 -11.65 -10.41 -5.76
N ASN A 52 -12.04 -11.56 -5.20
CA ASN A 52 -13.30 -11.65 -4.47
C ASN A 52 -13.12 -11.08 -3.05
N PHE A 53 -13.56 -9.83 -2.84
CA PHE A 53 -13.59 -9.19 -1.54
C PHE A 53 -14.89 -9.48 -0.79
N ASN A 54 -14.94 -9.05 0.48
CA ASN A 54 -16.17 -9.18 1.25
C ASN A 54 -17.26 -8.21 0.75
N THR A 55 -18.50 -8.45 1.14
CA THR A 55 -19.66 -7.64 0.72
C THR A 55 -19.60 -6.18 1.15
N THR A 56 -18.76 -5.84 2.13
CA THR A 56 -18.56 -4.45 2.59
C THR A 56 -17.69 -3.62 1.64
N GLN A 57 -17.07 -4.24 0.64
CA GLN A 57 -16.25 -3.59 -0.39
C GLN A 57 -16.94 -3.67 -1.75
N ASN A 58 -18.22 -3.34 -1.81
CA ASN A 58 -19.05 -3.41 -3.02
C ASN A 58 -18.49 -2.62 -4.22
N TRP A 59 -17.73 -1.55 -3.97
CA TRP A 59 -17.02 -0.78 -4.99
C TRP A 59 -15.93 -1.58 -5.72
N SER A 60 -15.52 -2.77 -5.23
CA SER A 60 -14.41 -3.54 -5.79
C SER A 60 -14.77 -4.36 -7.03
N THR A 61 -16.04 -4.43 -7.40
CA THR A 61 -16.54 -5.33 -8.47
C THR A 61 -16.96 -4.60 -9.73
N ASP A 62 -16.76 -3.28 -9.81
CA ASP A 62 -17.05 -2.45 -10.96
C ASP A 62 -15.87 -1.48 -11.23
N LEU A 63 -15.45 -1.34 -12.49
CA LEU A 63 -14.27 -0.56 -12.82
C LEU A 63 -14.48 0.96 -12.68
N ASP A 64 -15.70 1.45 -12.90
CA ASP A 64 -16.06 2.85 -12.68
C ASP A 64 -16.09 3.17 -11.18
N ASP A 65 -16.64 2.26 -10.36
CA ASP A 65 -16.63 2.41 -8.90
C ASP A 65 -15.20 2.39 -8.33
N ILE A 66 -14.33 1.49 -8.83
CA ILE A 66 -12.92 1.46 -8.46
C ILE A 66 -12.23 2.78 -8.82
N ALA A 67 -12.45 3.29 -10.03
CA ALA A 67 -11.90 4.57 -10.49
C ALA A 67 -12.36 5.72 -9.59
N PHE A 68 -13.66 5.79 -9.31
CA PHE A 68 -14.26 6.81 -8.44
C PHE A 68 -13.68 6.75 -7.02
N TYR A 69 -13.61 5.54 -6.43
CA TYR A 69 -13.04 5.33 -5.11
C TYR A 69 -11.58 5.79 -5.04
N TRP A 70 -10.78 5.45 -6.05
CA TRP A 70 -9.38 5.85 -6.11
C TRP A 70 -9.21 7.38 -6.22
N GLN A 71 -10.03 8.07 -7.01
CA GLN A 71 -9.98 9.54 -7.08
C GLN A 71 -10.30 10.17 -5.72
N GLY A 72 -11.30 9.65 -5.00
CA GLY A 72 -11.63 10.09 -3.64
C GLY A 72 -10.48 9.85 -2.66
N TYR A 73 -9.87 8.67 -2.70
CA TYR A 73 -8.68 8.34 -1.92
C TYR A 73 -7.52 9.31 -2.19
N LYS A 74 -7.21 9.63 -3.46
CA LYS A 74 -6.14 10.58 -3.80
C LYS A 74 -6.39 11.96 -3.21
N LYS A 75 -7.60 12.51 -3.42
CA LYS A 75 -7.99 13.81 -2.85
C LYS A 75 -7.85 13.83 -1.33
N LEU A 76 -8.26 12.75 -0.66
CA LEU A 76 -8.18 12.63 0.79
C LEU A 76 -6.72 12.53 1.28
N MET A 77 -5.87 11.78 0.59
CA MET A 77 -4.45 11.71 0.91
C MET A 77 -3.73 13.04 0.68
N GLU A 78 -4.04 13.75 -0.40
CA GLU A 78 -3.53 15.10 -0.68
C GLU A 78 -3.93 16.06 0.45
N HIS A 79 -5.17 16.01 0.91
CA HIS A 79 -5.62 16.76 2.07
C HIS A 79 -4.80 16.42 3.33
N PHE A 80 -4.65 15.13 3.67
CA PHE A 80 -3.89 14.74 4.87
C PHE A 80 -2.40 15.07 4.80
N LYS A 81 -1.79 15.07 3.62
CA LYS A 81 -0.41 15.56 3.44
C LYS A 81 -0.29 17.04 3.84
N GLN A 82 -1.34 17.83 3.67
CA GLN A 82 -1.35 19.25 4.02
C GLN A 82 -1.69 19.48 5.51
N VAL A 83 -2.62 18.71 6.08
CA VAL A 83 -3.19 19.04 7.41
C VAL A 83 -2.77 18.14 8.57
N SER A 84 -2.27 16.92 8.32
CA SER A 84 -2.07 15.95 9.41
C SER A 84 -0.91 16.30 10.35
N GLY A 85 0.09 17.05 9.86
CA GLY A 85 1.34 17.31 10.59
C GLY A 85 2.21 16.06 10.81
N LEU A 86 1.76 14.88 10.37
CA LEU A 86 2.52 13.64 10.49
C LEU A 86 3.54 13.53 9.35
N PRO A 87 4.73 12.95 9.61
CA PRO A 87 5.64 12.58 8.54
C PRO A 87 5.02 11.44 7.70
N ILE A 88 4.96 11.66 6.38
CA ILE A 88 4.44 10.69 5.41
C ILE A 88 5.54 10.36 4.39
N LEU A 89 5.88 9.08 4.24
CA LEU A 89 6.78 8.57 3.21
C LEU A 89 5.98 7.91 2.10
N GLU A 90 6.13 8.37 0.87
CA GLU A 90 5.60 7.69 -0.31
C GLU A 90 6.52 6.56 -0.77
N VAL A 91 5.93 5.37 -0.88
CA VAL A 91 6.59 4.14 -1.33
C VAL A 91 5.89 3.64 -2.58
N ASN A 92 6.48 3.93 -3.75
CA ASN A 92 5.94 3.47 -5.02
C ASN A 92 6.29 1.99 -5.25
N TYR A 93 5.28 1.19 -5.60
CA TYR A 93 5.42 -0.24 -5.85
C TYR A 93 6.36 -0.51 -7.03
N GLU A 94 6.20 0.21 -8.14
CA GLU A 94 6.97 0.00 -9.36
C GLU A 94 8.48 0.30 -9.18
N GLU A 95 8.81 1.26 -8.32
CA GLU A 95 10.17 1.53 -7.85
C GLU A 95 10.66 0.44 -6.89
N THR A 96 9.82 0.02 -5.93
CA THR A 96 10.18 -1.02 -4.96
C THR A 96 10.53 -2.35 -5.64
N VAL A 97 9.79 -2.75 -6.68
CA VAL A 97 10.07 -3.99 -7.41
C VAL A 97 11.31 -3.89 -8.31
N SER A 98 11.73 -2.67 -8.66
CA SER A 98 12.91 -2.42 -9.48
C SER A 98 14.17 -2.24 -8.62
N GLU A 99 14.06 -1.58 -7.47
CA GLU A 99 15.17 -1.16 -6.61
C GLU A 99 14.87 -1.47 -5.12
N LEU A 100 14.67 -2.74 -4.79
CA LEU A 100 14.22 -3.19 -3.46
C LEU A 100 15.15 -2.73 -2.34
N GLU A 101 16.46 -2.88 -2.51
CA GLU A 101 17.42 -2.54 -1.47
C GLU A 101 17.42 -1.04 -1.18
N TRP A 102 17.50 -0.21 -2.23
CA TRP A 102 17.46 1.24 -2.10
C TRP A 102 16.19 1.69 -1.39
N GLN A 103 15.03 1.17 -1.81
CA GLN A 103 13.76 1.53 -1.21
C GLN A 103 13.62 1.03 0.24
N SER A 104 14.17 -0.14 0.56
CA SER A 104 14.19 -0.69 1.91
C SER A 104 15.07 0.12 2.85
N ARG A 105 16.24 0.59 2.39
CA ARG A 105 17.11 1.50 3.15
C ARG A 105 16.38 2.81 3.46
N ARG A 106 15.79 3.45 2.44
CA ARG A 106 14.99 4.67 2.59
C ARG A 106 13.84 4.50 3.58
N LEU A 107 13.14 3.35 3.54
CA LEU A 107 12.06 3.02 4.46
C LEU A 107 12.57 2.87 5.91
N LEU A 108 13.64 2.12 6.12
CA LEU A 108 14.22 1.88 7.45
C LEU A 108 14.74 3.18 8.08
N ASP A 109 15.44 4.00 7.29
CA ASP A 109 15.87 5.33 7.70
C ASP A 109 14.67 6.21 8.10
N PHE A 110 13.62 6.18 7.30
CA PHE A 110 12.39 6.91 7.60
C PHE A 110 11.70 6.40 8.88
N VAL A 111 11.78 5.12 9.25
CA VAL A 111 11.19 4.66 10.53
C VAL A 111 12.17 4.70 11.70
N GLY A 112 13.44 5.02 11.45
CA GLY A 112 14.52 5.06 12.44
C GLY A 112 14.91 3.66 12.92
N LEU A 113 15.03 2.70 12.00
CA LEU A 113 15.51 1.35 12.25
C LEU A 113 16.86 1.13 11.55
N PRO A 114 17.78 0.35 12.14
CA PRO A 114 19.04 -0.01 11.48
C PRO A 114 18.78 -0.89 10.25
N TRP A 115 19.74 -0.88 9.31
CA TRP A 115 19.74 -1.81 8.18
C TRP A 115 19.83 -3.26 8.67
N ASP A 116 19.01 -4.13 8.07
CA ASP A 116 19.04 -5.57 8.27
C ASP A 116 18.85 -6.25 6.91
N GLU A 117 19.80 -7.08 6.49
CA GLU A 117 19.74 -7.79 5.20
C GLU A 117 18.54 -8.75 5.09
N CYS A 118 17.95 -9.15 6.22
CA CYS A 118 16.74 -9.98 6.24
C CYS A 118 15.57 -9.34 5.50
N VAL A 119 15.55 -8.01 5.34
CA VAL A 119 14.48 -7.31 4.59
C VAL A 119 14.47 -7.67 3.10
N LEU A 120 15.62 -8.02 2.52
CA LEU A 120 15.73 -8.50 1.14
C LEU A 120 15.21 -9.92 1.00
N ASN A 121 15.24 -10.68 2.08
CA ASN A 121 14.80 -12.07 2.18
C ASN A 121 13.42 -12.19 2.85
N PHE A 122 12.55 -11.20 2.68
CA PHE A 122 11.23 -11.12 3.33
C PHE A 122 10.37 -12.39 3.18
N HIS A 123 10.50 -13.07 2.03
CA HIS A 123 9.76 -14.28 1.68
C HIS A 123 10.13 -15.50 2.52
N GLN A 124 11.29 -15.48 3.21
CA GLN A 124 11.75 -16.54 4.10
C GLN A 124 11.16 -16.42 5.52
N SER A 125 10.45 -15.32 5.81
CA SER A 125 9.83 -15.10 7.12
C SER A 125 8.80 -16.18 7.44
N GLN A 126 8.91 -16.78 8.64
CA GLN A 126 7.98 -17.78 9.14
C GLN A 126 6.69 -17.18 9.73
N ARG A 127 6.57 -15.84 9.79
CA ARG A 127 5.41 -15.17 10.36
C ARG A 127 4.14 -15.53 9.56
N ALA A 128 3.04 -15.73 10.28
CA ALA A 128 1.74 -15.93 9.66
C ALA A 128 1.30 -14.66 8.90
N VAL A 129 0.98 -14.81 7.61
CA VAL A 129 0.40 -13.75 6.76
C VAL A 129 -1.07 -14.10 6.50
N GLN A 130 -1.96 -13.26 7.02
CA GLN A 130 -3.41 -13.42 6.95
C GLN A 130 -4.02 -12.36 6.02
N THR A 131 -3.54 -12.31 4.77
CA THR A 131 -4.03 -11.38 3.73
C THR A 131 -4.37 -12.14 2.45
N PRO A 132 -5.23 -11.58 1.56
CA PRO A 132 -5.47 -12.18 0.24
C PRO A 132 -4.18 -12.42 -0.56
N SER A 133 -3.19 -11.54 -0.38
CA SER A 133 -1.86 -11.62 -1.00
C SER A 133 -0.89 -12.60 -0.34
N ARG A 134 -1.33 -13.46 0.60
CA ARG A 134 -0.42 -14.30 1.42
C ARG A 134 0.54 -15.18 0.60
N TRP A 135 0.09 -15.71 -0.53
CA TRP A 135 0.92 -16.54 -1.40
C TRP A 135 1.98 -15.71 -2.14
N GLN A 136 1.65 -14.48 -2.51
CA GLN A 136 2.56 -13.56 -3.21
C GLN A 136 3.71 -13.14 -2.31
N VAL A 137 3.43 -12.82 -1.02
CA VAL A 137 4.45 -12.41 -0.05
C VAL A 137 5.44 -13.53 0.29
N ARG A 138 5.06 -14.80 0.04
CA ARG A 138 5.92 -15.97 0.26
C ARG A 138 6.81 -16.32 -0.94
N GLN A 139 6.76 -15.53 -2.01
CA GLN A 139 7.65 -15.68 -3.16
C GLN A 139 8.77 -14.64 -3.09
N PRO A 140 9.95 -14.92 -3.66
CA PRO A 140 10.95 -13.89 -3.94
C PRO A 140 10.33 -12.73 -4.73
N LEU A 141 10.93 -11.55 -4.64
CA LEU A 141 10.45 -10.40 -5.38
C LEU A 141 10.41 -10.71 -6.88
N TYR A 142 9.24 -10.48 -7.49
CA TYR A 142 9.02 -10.71 -8.91
C TYR A 142 8.40 -9.47 -9.57
N GLN A 143 8.69 -9.28 -10.85
CA GLN A 143 8.21 -8.11 -11.62
C GLN A 143 7.00 -8.41 -12.52
N SER A 144 6.51 -9.66 -12.55
CA SER A 144 5.41 -10.09 -13.43
C SER A 144 4.07 -9.39 -13.16
N SER A 145 3.93 -8.71 -12.02
CA SER A 145 2.74 -7.91 -11.68
C SER A 145 2.84 -6.44 -12.07
N LYS A 146 4.00 -5.99 -12.58
CA LYS A 146 4.20 -4.63 -13.11
C LYS A 146 3.69 -4.57 -14.55
N ALA A 147 2.85 -3.58 -14.85
CA ALA A 147 2.24 -3.36 -16.16
C ALA A 147 1.41 -4.55 -16.69
N ARG A 148 0.86 -5.39 -15.79
CA ARG A 148 0.00 -6.53 -16.17
C ARG A 148 -1.29 -6.04 -16.83
N TRP A 149 -1.75 -4.84 -16.46
CA TRP A 149 -2.90 -4.17 -17.04
C TRP A 149 -2.86 -4.05 -18.57
N ARG A 150 -1.67 -4.00 -19.19
CA ARG A 150 -1.53 -3.90 -20.65
C ARG A 150 -2.19 -5.06 -21.39
N ASN A 151 -2.19 -6.25 -20.81
CA ASN A 151 -2.85 -7.43 -21.38
C ASN A 151 -4.38 -7.30 -21.41
N TYR A 152 -4.93 -6.33 -20.67
CA TYR A 152 -6.36 -6.08 -20.51
C TYR A 152 -6.72 -4.65 -20.90
N GLU A 153 -5.82 -3.91 -21.53
CA GLU A 153 -5.94 -2.48 -21.80
C GLU A 153 -7.29 -2.11 -22.45
N SER A 154 -7.75 -2.92 -23.41
CA SER A 154 -9.04 -2.74 -24.10
C SER A 154 -10.27 -2.82 -23.18
N TYR A 155 -10.14 -3.38 -21.98
CA TYR A 155 -11.23 -3.57 -21.02
C TYR A 155 -11.16 -2.61 -19.82
N LEU A 156 -10.11 -1.79 -19.73
CA LEU A 156 -9.85 -0.95 -18.55
C LEU A 156 -10.15 0.53 -18.79
N ALA A 157 -11.01 0.86 -19.75
CA ALA A 157 -11.33 2.25 -20.11
C ALA A 157 -11.67 3.14 -18.91
N PRO A 158 -12.49 2.72 -17.91
CA PRO A 158 -12.72 3.53 -16.71
C PRO A 158 -11.45 3.90 -15.94
N LEU A 159 -10.53 2.94 -15.78
CA LEU A 159 -9.27 3.17 -15.08
C LEU A 159 -8.31 4.03 -15.91
N MET A 160 -8.29 3.88 -17.24
CA MET A 160 -7.49 4.72 -18.14
C MET A 160 -7.91 6.19 -18.05
N ASN A 161 -9.21 6.44 -18.18
CA ASN A 161 -9.78 7.78 -18.10
C ASN A 161 -9.53 8.44 -16.73
N ALA A 162 -9.53 7.65 -15.65
CA ALA A 162 -9.25 8.15 -14.31
C ALA A 162 -7.80 8.67 -14.14
N VAL A 163 -6.85 8.11 -14.88
CA VAL A 163 -5.46 8.60 -14.90
C VAL A 163 -5.35 9.90 -15.69
N GLU A 164 -6.06 9.98 -16.83
CA GLU A 164 -5.98 11.12 -17.76
C GLU A 164 -6.71 12.37 -17.27
N ALA A 165 -7.71 12.23 -16.40
CA ALA A 165 -8.46 13.34 -15.83
C ALA A 165 -7.69 14.18 -14.77
N GLN A 166 -6.36 14.09 -14.74
CA GLN A 166 -5.45 14.79 -13.81
C GLN A 166 -4.72 15.95 -14.47
#